data_AF-A0A1U7RZL0-F1
#
_entry.id   AF-A0A1U7RZL0-F1
#
_cell.length_a   1.000
_cell.length_b   1.000
_cell.length_c   1.000
_cell.angle_alpha   90.00
_cell.angle_beta   90.00
_cell.angle_gamma   90.00
#
_symmetry.space_group_name_H-M   'P 1'
#
loop_
_entity.id
_entity.type
_entity.pdbx_description
1 polymer ?
#
loop_
_entity_poly.entity_id
_entity_poly.type
_entity_poly.pdbx_seq_one_letter_code
_entity_poly.pdbx_strand_id
1 'polypeptide(L)'
;MPLPVALQSRLAKRGLLKHVEPEPEEEIIAEDYDDDHVDYEATRLENLPPNWYKVFDPICGLPYYWNVDNDLVSWLSPNDPNSVITKASKKLKNNLEAEEKPERLYEEAKERRFHRREEISPYSKSKKGSRKDEELDPMDPSAYSDAPRGTWSTGLPKRNEAKTGADTTAAGPLFQQRPYPSPGAVLRANAEASRAKQQE
;
A
#
# COMPACT_ATOMS: atom_id res chain seq x y z
N MET A 1 -33.49 37.72 21.68
CA MET A 1 -32.77 36.49 21.29
C MET A 1 -31.65 36.90 20.33
N PRO A 2 -30.39 36.52 20.56
CA PRO A 2 -29.30 36.85 19.65
C PRO A 2 -29.51 36.16 18.29
N LEU A 3 -29.20 36.86 17.20
CA LEU A 3 -29.32 36.30 15.85
C LEU A 3 -28.25 35.21 15.64
N PRO A 4 -28.54 34.10 14.95
CA PRO A 4 -27.51 33.12 14.57
C PRO A 4 -26.40 33.75 13.69
N VAL A 5 -25.15 33.32 13.89
CA VAL A 5 -23.95 33.85 13.19
C VAL A 5 -24.10 33.86 11.67
N ALA A 6 -24.68 32.79 11.11
CA ALA A 6 -24.92 32.68 9.67
C ALA A 6 -25.93 33.71 9.14
N LEU A 7 -26.88 34.16 9.97
CA LEU A 7 -27.83 35.22 9.61
C LEU A 7 -27.19 36.60 9.77
N GLN A 8 -26.39 36.81 10.82
CA GLN A 8 -25.67 38.06 11.04
C GLN A 8 -24.73 38.39 9.86
N SER A 9 -23.94 37.41 9.40
CA SER A 9 -23.03 37.58 8.26
C SER A 9 -23.77 37.87 6.95
N ARG A 10 -24.90 37.21 6.69
CA ARG A 10 -25.74 37.47 5.51
C ARG A 10 -26.39 38.85 5.55
N LEU A 11 -26.85 39.30 6.72
CA LEU A 11 -27.44 40.64 6.88
C LEU A 11 -26.38 41.75 6.81
N ALA A 12 -25.21 41.52 7.38
CA ALA A 12 -24.05 42.41 7.29
C ALA A 12 -23.58 42.56 5.83
N LYS A 13 -23.45 41.45 5.08
CA LYS A 13 -23.15 41.47 3.63
C LYS A 13 -24.18 42.24 2.79
N ARG A 14 -25.42 42.37 3.28
CA ARG A 14 -26.48 43.17 2.63
C ARG A 14 -26.55 44.60 3.17
N GLY A 15 -25.62 45.02 4.02
CA GLY A 15 -25.58 46.35 4.62
C GLY A 15 -26.68 46.62 5.66
N LEU A 16 -27.37 45.58 6.11
CA LEU A 16 -28.51 45.70 7.05
C LEU A 16 -28.07 45.67 8.52
N LEU A 17 -26.88 45.15 8.80
CA LEU A 17 -26.30 45.08 10.14
C LEU A 17 -24.96 45.83 10.13
N LYS A 18 -24.79 46.82 11.01
CA LYS A 18 -23.51 47.53 11.22
C LYS A 18 -22.58 46.60 12.03
N HIS A 19 -21.42 46.25 11.48
CA HIS A 19 -20.44 45.37 12.12
C HIS A 19 -20.03 45.93 13.50
N VAL A 20 -20.30 45.17 14.56
CA VAL A 20 -19.41 45.11 15.71
C VAL A 20 -18.57 43.88 15.42
N GLU A 21 -17.32 44.08 15.01
CA GLU A 21 -16.37 42.98 14.80
C GLU A 21 -15.96 42.44 16.17
N PRO A 22 -16.27 41.17 16.52
CA PRO A 22 -15.28 40.39 17.22
C PRO A 22 -14.18 40.07 16.21
N GLU A 23 -12.95 40.52 16.51
CA GLU A 23 -11.72 40.08 15.85
C GLU A 23 -11.85 38.58 15.50
N PRO A 24 -11.73 38.19 14.22
CA PRO A 24 -11.49 36.79 13.95
C PRO A 24 -10.14 36.49 14.59
N GLU A 25 -10.12 35.66 15.62
CA GLU A 25 -8.95 34.84 15.89
C GLU A 25 -8.74 34.04 14.60
N GLU A 26 -7.96 34.63 13.68
CA GLU A 26 -7.41 33.95 12.53
C GLU A 26 -6.55 32.84 13.14
N GLU A 27 -7.14 31.65 13.28
CA GLU A 27 -6.38 30.44 13.49
C GLU A 27 -5.34 30.39 12.37
N ILE A 28 -4.11 30.71 12.75
CA ILE A 28 -2.92 30.57 11.94
C ILE A 28 -2.78 29.07 11.72
N ILE A 29 -3.39 28.59 10.64
CA ILE A 29 -3.08 27.30 10.02
C ILE A 29 -1.72 27.50 9.35
N ALA A 30 -0.69 27.73 10.14
CA ALA A 30 0.63 27.34 9.71
C ALA A 30 0.55 25.82 9.63
N GLU A 31 0.41 25.31 8.42
CA GLU A 31 1.00 24.02 8.12
C GLU A 31 2.47 24.19 8.52
N ASP A 32 2.82 23.76 9.73
CA ASP A 32 4.18 23.66 10.23
C ASP A 32 4.90 22.66 9.31
N TYR A 33 5.30 23.16 8.14
CA TYR A 33 6.25 22.54 7.24
C TYR A 33 7.67 22.66 7.83
N ASP A 34 7.80 22.39 9.13
CA ASP A 34 9.08 22.05 9.70
C ASP A 34 9.37 20.63 9.24
N ASP A 35 10.20 20.58 8.21
CA ASP A 35 10.78 19.40 7.60
C ASP A 35 11.70 18.71 8.64
N ASP A 36 11.10 18.17 9.70
CA ASP A 36 11.71 17.50 10.87
C ASP A 36 12.39 16.16 10.50
N HIS A 37 12.85 16.02 9.26
CA HIS A 37 13.62 14.85 8.87
C HIS A 37 15.07 14.94 9.36
N VAL A 38 15.55 16.12 9.77
CA VAL A 38 16.94 16.35 10.16
C VAL A 38 17.03 17.09 11.50
N ASP A 39 17.37 16.35 12.56
CA ASP A 39 17.64 16.94 13.88
C ASP A 39 19.02 17.61 13.90
N TYR A 40 19.08 18.87 13.43
CA TYR A 40 20.31 19.67 13.41
C TYR A 40 20.88 19.89 14.82
N GLU A 41 20.04 20.02 15.85
CA GLU A 41 20.49 20.16 17.23
C GLU A 41 21.18 18.89 17.74
N ALA A 42 20.58 17.71 17.52
CA ALA A 42 21.16 16.43 17.90
C ALA A 42 22.47 16.15 17.14
N THR A 43 22.51 16.52 15.85
CA THR A 43 23.71 16.41 15.02
C THR A 43 24.87 17.24 15.59
N ARG A 44 24.59 18.46 16.08
CA ARG A 44 25.61 19.35 16.67
C ARG A 44 26.13 18.87 18.03
N LEU A 45 25.29 18.17 18.80
CA LEU A 45 25.63 17.69 20.14
C LEU A 45 26.47 16.41 20.14
N GLU A 46 26.34 15.57 19.11
CA GLU A 46 26.98 14.23 19.08
C GLU A 46 28.47 14.23 18.65
N ASN A 47 29.07 15.40 18.37
CA ASN A 47 30.45 15.50 17.86
C ASN A 47 30.70 14.55 16.68
N LEU A 48 29.76 14.52 15.73
CA LEU A 48 29.86 13.69 14.55
C LEU A 48 31.05 14.14 13.67
N PRO A 49 31.67 13.21 12.91
CA PRO A 49 32.70 13.58 11.96
C PRO A 49 32.16 14.56 10.90
N PRO A 50 33.03 15.29 10.18
CA PRO A 50 32.61 16.23 9.16
C PRO A 50 31.67 15.59 8.13
N ASN A 51 30.65 16.35 7.74
CA ASN A 51 29.67 15.99 6.71
C ASN A 51 28.78 14.79 7.06
N TRP A 52 28.75 14.37 8.33
CA TRP A 52 27.77 13.42 8.87
C TRP A 52 26.61 14.13 9.56
N TYR A 53 25.41 13.66 9.25
CA TYR A 53 24.15 14.20 9.77
C TYR A 53 23.31 13.09 10.38
N LYS A 54 22.61 13.39 11.48
CA LYS A 54 21.61 12.51 12.06
C LYS A 54 20.25 12.84 11.45
N VAL A 55 19.67 11.86 10.79
CA VAL A 55 18.44 11.99 10.00
C VAL A 55 17.42 10.97 10.51
N PHE A 56 16.16 11.35 10.61
CA PHE A 56 15.09 10.45 11.04
C PHE A 56 14.35 9.89 9.83
N ASP A 57 14.23 8.56 9.76
CA ASP A 57 13.46 7.93 8.68
C ASP A 57 11.96 8.20 8.90
N PRO A 58 11.25 8.88 7.98
CA PRO A 58 9.83 9.20 8.15
C PRO A 58 8.93 7.97 8.27
N ILE A 59 9.38 6.79 7.82
CA ILE A 59 8.57 5.58 7.89
C ILE A 59 8.57 5.00 9.30
N CYS A 60 9.70 5.05 10.01
CA CYS A 60 9.86 4.37 11.30
C CYS A 60 10.24 5.28 12.47
N GLY A 61 10.55 6.55 12.21
CA GLY A 61 11.00 7.51 13.22
C GLY A 61 12.32 7.13 13.90
N LEU A 62 13.09 6.21 13.31
CA LEU A 62 14.40 5.80 13.84
C LEU A 62 15.50 6.67 13.25
N PRO A 63 16.47 7.12 14.08
CA PRO A 63 17.60 7.88 13.58
C PRO A 63 18.55 6.98 12.79
N TYR A 64 19.06 7.52 11.69
CA TYR A 64 20.19 6.99 10.94
C TYR A 64 21.18 8.11 10.65
N TYR A 65 22.42 7.74 10.34
CA TYR A 65 23.51 8.67 10.09
C TYR A 65 23.83 8.66 8.61
N TRP A 66 23.86 9.83 7.99
CA TRP A 66 24.13 10.00 6.57
C TRP A 66 25.31 10.94 6.36
N ASN A 67 26.25 10.50 5.52
CA ASN A 67 27.34 11.32 5.04
C ASN A 67 26.98 11.95 3.69
N VAL A 68 26.88 13.28 3.64
CA VAL A 68 26.42 14.01 2.45
C VAL A 68 27.44 13.95 1.29
N ASP A 69 28.73 13.91 1.59
CA ASP A 69 29.77 13.94 0.55
C ASP A 69 29.84 12.62 -0.24
N ASN A 70 29.80 11.49 0.48
CA ASN A 70 30.05 10.17 -0.09
C ASN A 70 28.78 9.31 -0.22
N ASP A 71 27.64 9.85 0.18
CA ASP A 71 26.33 9.18 0.19
C ASP A 71 26.37 7.85 0.98
N LEU A 72 27.15 7.84 2.06
CA LEU A 72 27.30 6.71 2.97
C LEU A 72 26.24 6.82 4.07
N VAL A 73 25.71 5.68 4.49
CA VAL A 73 24.67 5.57 5.53
C VAL A 73 25.07 4.54 6.59
N SER A 74 24.72 4.80 7.84
CA SER A 74 24.89 3.88 8.96
C SER A 74 23.69 3.98 9.92
N TRP A 75 23.32 2.86 10.55
CA TRP A 75 22.29 2.83 11.59
C TRP A 75 22.81 3.25 12.97
N LEU A 76 24.13 3.25 13.17
CA LEU A 76 24.78 3.68 14.40
C LEU A 76 25.67 4.89 14.13
N SER A 77 25.97 5.66 15.18
CA SER A 77 26.87 6.80 15.07
C SER A 77 28.20 6.36 14.43
N PRO A 78 28.80 7.12 13.51
CA PRO A 78 30.12 6.81 12.94
C PRO A 78 31.23 6.67 13.98
N ASN A 79 31.03 7.24 15.17
CA ASN A 79 31.94 7.13 16.30
C ASN A 79 31.77 5.83 17.10
N ASP A 80 30.70 5.06 16.85
CA ASP A 80 30.42 3.79 17.52
C ASP A 80 31.30 2.67 16.91
N PRO A 81 31.97 1.85 17.73
CA PRO A 81 32.80 0.74 17.23
C PRO A 81 32.04 -0.31 16.43
N ASN A 82 30.72 -0.45 16.63
CA ASN A 82 29.88 -1.40 15.90
C ASN A 82 29.23 -0.80 14.65
N SER A 83 29.58 0.44 14.28
CA SER A 83 28.99 1.13 13.14
C SER A 83 29.38 0.48 11.82
N VAL A 84 28.38 0.03 11.05
CA VAL A 84 28.57 -0.55 9.71
C VAL A 84 28.17 0.48 8.67
N ILE A 85 29.17 1.14 8.10
CA ILE A 85 28.99 2.18 7.08
C ILE A 85 28.81 1.53 5.71
N THR A 86 27.67 1.79 5.06
CA THR A 86 27.31 1.22 3.75
C THR A 86 26.92 2.31 2.77
N LYS A 87 26.84 1.99 1.47
CA LYS A 87 26.30 2.93 0.47
C LYS A 87 24.78 3.02 0.61
N ALA A 88 24.22 4.20 0.38
CA ALA A 88 22.76 4.36 0.34
C ALA A 88 22.11 3.34 -0.61
N SER A 89 21.08 2.62 -0.13
CA SER A 89 20.40 1.54 -0.87
C SER A 89 19.88 1.98 -2.25
N LYS A 90 19.48 3.26 -2.39
CA LYS A 90 19.06 3.85 -3.68
C LYS A 90 20.13 3.73 -4.78
N LYS A 91 21.42 3.75 -4.43
CA LYS A 91 22.55 3.67 -5.37
C LYS A 91 23.00 2.24 -5.66
N LEU A 92 22.71 1.27 -4.78
CA LEU A 92 23.06 -0.13 -5.01
C LEU A 92 22.35 -0.69 -6.25
N LYS A 93 21.10 -0.23 -6.49
CA LYS A 93 20.28 -0.68 -7.62
C LYS A 93 20.86 -0.28 -8.98
N ASN A 94 21.48 0.89 -9.08
CA ASN A 94 22.04 1.38 -10.34
C ASN A 94 23.42 0.77 -10.67
N ASN A 95 24.21 0.39 -9.67
CA ASN A 95 25.58 -0.10 -9.90
C ASN A 95 25.65 -1.62 -10.18
N LEU A 96 24.65 -2.39 -9.76
CA LEU A 96 24.50 -3.81 -10.14
C LEU A 96 23.97 -3.99 -11.57
N GLU A 97 23.42 -2.94 -12.17
CA GLU A 97 22.79 -2.97 -13.50
C GLU A 97 23.71 -2.42 -14.63
N ALA A 98 24.86 -1.83 -14.27
CA ALA A 98 25.72 -1.10 -15.21
C ALA A 98 26.93 -1.90 -15.77
N GLU A 99 27.25 -3.09 -15.22
CA GLU A 99 28.42 -3.90 -15.62
C GLU A 99 28.02 -5.26 -16.22
N GLU A 100 26.90 -5.35 -16.94
CA GLU A 100 26.61 -6.50 -17.80
C GLU A 100 26.03 -6.04 -19.14
N LYS A 101 26.77 -6.31 -20.22
CA LYS A 101 26.47 -5.98 -21.62
C LYS A 101 24.98 -6.18 -21.98
N PRO A 102 24.25 -5.14 -22.45
CA PRO A 102 22.80 -5.19 -22.71
C PRO A 102 22.38 -6.06 -23.91
N GLU A 103 23.32 -6.55 -24.74
CA GLU A 103 22.99 -7.37 -25.91
C GLU A 103 22.57 -8.81 -25.56
N ARG A 104 23.23 -9.46 -24.59
CA ARG A 104 22.91 -10.86 -24.22
C ARG A 104 21.59 -11.00 -23.48
N LEU A 105 21.18 -9.98 -22.72
CA LEU A 105 19.94 -9.99 -21.95
C LEU A 105 18.69 -9.96 -22.86
N TYR A 106 18.80 -9.34 -24.04
CA TYR A 106 17.68 -9.25 -24.99
C TYR A 106 17.41 -10.58 -25.71
N GLU A 107 18.47 -11.34 -26.00
CA GLU A 107 18.38 -12.68 -26.59
C GLU A 107 17.89 -13.71 -25.55
N GLU A 108 18.43 -13.70 -24.34
CA GLU A 108 18.01 -14.61 -23.27
C GLU A 108 16.56 -14.35 -22.81
N ALA A 109 16.12 -13.09 -22.76
CA ALA A 109 14.72 -12.76 -22.47
C ALA A 109 13.76 -13.25 -23.58
N LYS A 110 14.21 -13.26 -24.84
CA LYS A 110 13.43 -13.75 -25.98
C LYS A 110 13.36 -15.28 -25.99
N GLU A 111 14.47 -15.96 -25.66
CA GLU A 111 14.53 -17.41 -25.47
C GLU A 111 13.69 -17.87 -24.26
N ARG A 112 13.77 -17.19 -23.11
CA ARG A 112 12.92 -17.47 -21.94
C ARG A 112 11.43 -17.29 -22.24
N ARG A 113 11.06 -16.33 -23.11
CA ARG A 113 9.68 -16.14 -23.57
C ARG A 113 9.24 -17.25 -24.56
N PHE A 114 10.15 -17.71 -25.43
CA PHE A 114 9.89 -18.83 -26.33
C PHE A 114 9.75 -20.15 -25.57
N HIS A 115 10.64 -20.45 -24.62
CA HIS A 115 10.55 -21.63 -23.76
C HIS A 115 9.31 -21.65 -22.87
N ARG A 116 8.92 -20.51 -22.28
CA ARG A 116 7.65 -20.40 -21.52
C ARG A 116 6.43 -20.70 -22.40
N ARG A 117 6.49 -20.39 -23.69
CA ARG A 117 5.39 -20.61 -24.63
C ARG A 117 5.33 -22.06 -25.14
N GLU A 118 6.48 -22.72 -25.31
CA GLU A 118 6.53 -24.15 -25.64
C GLU A 118 6.18 -25.07 -24.46
N GLU A 119 6.52 -24.68 -23.23
CA GLU A 119 6.13 -25.38 -21.98
C GLU A 119 4.61 -25.38 -21.73
N ILE A 120 3.87 -24.45 -22.34
CA ILE A 120 2.40 -24.36 -22.24
C ILE A 120 1.67 -25.28 -23.23
N SER A 121 2.40 -26.15 -23.94
CA SER A 121 1.83 -27.18 -24.81
C SER A 121 0.73 -27.96 -24.07
N PRO A 122 -0.52 -27.96 -24.57
CA PRO A 122 -1.68 -28.44 -23.82
C PRO A 122 -1.74 -29.98 -23.69
N TYR A 123 -0.65 -30.68 -24.00
CA TYR A 123 -0.61 -32.13 -23.99
C TYR A 123 0.73 -32.69 -23.47
N SER A 124 1.05 -32.43 -22.20
CA SER A 124 1.96 -33.29 -21.44
C SER A 124 1.39 -33.59 -20.06
N LYS A 125 0.46 -34.55 -20.00
CA LYS A 125 0.15 -35.26 -18.75
C LYS A 125 1.29 -36.23 -18.44
N SER A 126 2.16 -35.89 -17.52
CA SER A 126 2.93 -36.89 -16.76
C SER A 126 3.39 -36.38 -15.40
N LYS A 127 2.58 -36.70 -14.38
CA LYS A 127 3.05 -37.22 -13.08
C LYS A 127 4.30 -36.55 -12.48
N LYS A 128 4.14 -35.41 -11.80
CA LYS A 128 5.13 -34.94 -10.82
C LYS A 128 4.47 -34.33 -9.58
N GLY A 129 3.64 -35.14 -8.93
CA GLY A 129 2.94 -34.79 -7.69
C GLY A 129 3.48 -35.48 -6.43
N SER A 130 4.77 -35.83 -6.34
CA SER A 130 5.28 -36.61 -5.20
C SER A 130 6.78 -36.45 -4.94
N ARG A 131 7.34 -35.25 -5.07
CA ARG A 131 8.73 -34.96 -4.61
C ARG A 131 8.87 -33.64 -3.87
N LYS A 132 7.77 -32.91 -3.63
CA LYS A 132 7.81 -31.55 -3.06
C LYS A 132 7.51 -31.52 -1.56
N ASP A 133 7.21 -32.68 -0.96
CA ASP A 133 6.95 -32.81 0.49
C ASP A 133 8.18 -33.28 1.29
N GLU A 134 9.29 -33.61 0.63
CA GLU A 134 10.43 -34.30 1.28
C GLU A 134 11.77 -33.55 1.16
N GLU A 135 11.79 -32.40 0.47
CA GLU A 135 12.95 -31.52 0.38
C GLU A 135 12.54 -30.15 0.94
N LEU A 136 12.15 -30.16 2.22
CA LEU A 136 11.89 -28.93 2.97
C LEU A 136 13.23 -28.23 3.19
N ASP A 137 13.27 -26.95 2.84
CA ASP A 137 14.40 -26.10 3.15
C ASP A 137 14.64 -26.17 4.67
N PRO A 138 15.86 -26.55 5.13
CA PRO A 138 16.22 -26.60 6.55
C PRO A 138 16.27 -25.21 7.21
N MET A 139 15.75 -24.17 6.57
CA MET A 139 15.46 -22.87 7.14
C MET A 139 13.99 -22.43 6.99
N ASP A 140 13.11 -23.26 6.41
CA ASP A 140 11.67 -22.95 6.30
C ASP A 140 10.99 -23.19 7.66
N PRO A 141 10.23 -22.22 8.20
CA PRO A 141 9.50 -22.41 9.45
C PRO A 141 8.50 -23.59 9.39
N SER A 142 7.95 -23.92 8.22
CA SER A 142 7.11 -25.10 8.04
C SER A 142 7.88 -26.44 8.14
N ALA A 143 9.22 -26.40 8.11
CA ALA A 143 10.09 -27.56 8.33
C ALA A 143 10.30 -27.88 9.82
N TYR A 144 10.23 -26.89 10.71
CA TYR A 144 10.47 -27.06 12.16
C TYR A 144 9.27 -26.76 13.06
N SER A 145 8.20 -26.17 12.54
CA SER A 145 7.02 -25.80 13.33
C SER A 145 5.76 -26.55 12.88
N ASP A 146 4.75 -26.60 13.77
CA ASP A 146 3.41 -27.11 13.50
C ASP A 146 2.56 -26.11 12.67
N ALA A 147 3.23 -25.28 11.87
CA ALA A 147 2.55 -24.35 10.98
C ALA A 147 1.72 -25.15 9.97
N PRO A 148 0.42 -24.88 9.85
CA PRO A 148 -0.46 -25.63 8.95
C PRO A 148 0.05 -25.49 7.52
N ARG A 149 0.44 -26.62 6.93
CA ARG A 149 0.88 -26.71 5.55
C ARG A 149 -0.33 -26.63 4.64
N GLY A 150 -0.42 -25.57 3.85
CA GLY A 150 -1.55 -25.34 2.98
C GLY A 150 -1.30 -24.24 1.97
N THR A 151 -2.06 -24.24 0.89
CA THR A 151 -2.08 -23.09 -0.03
C THR A 151 -2.84 -21.94 0.63
N TRP A 152 -2.69 -20.71 0.15
CA TRP A 152 -3.45 -19.55 0.66
C TRP A 152 -4.98 -19.77 0.76
N SER A 153 -5.53 -20.74 0.01
CA SER A 153 -6.94 -21.12 0.07
C SER A 153 -7.32 -22.13 1.15
N THR A 154 -6.37 -22.74 1.87
CA THR A 154 -6.67 -23.70 2.93
C THR A 154 -7.25 -22.95 4.13
N GLY A 155 -8.51 -23.25 4.47
CA GLY A 155 -9.23 -22.60 5.56
C GLY A 155 -10.17 -21.47 5.11
N LEU A 156 -10.16 -21.05 3.85
CA LEU A 156 -11.21 -20.16 3.34
C LEU A 156 -12.48 -20.95 2.98
N PRO A 157 -13.69 -20.46 3.36
CA PRO A 157 -14.94 -21.02 2.88
C PRO A 157 -14.95 -20.96 1.35
N LYS A 158 -15.57 -21.97 0.71
CA LYS A 158 -15.53 -22.07 -0.75
C LYS A 158 -16.14 -20.81 -1.33
N ARG A 159 -15.62 -20.33 -2.47
CA ARG A 159 -16.00 -19.07 -3.15
C ARG A 159 -17.51 -18.88 -3.38
N ASN A 160 -18.32 -19.93 -3.21
CA ASN A 160 -19.76 -19.92 -3.37
C ASN A 160 -20.55 -19.84 -2.04
N GLU A 161 -19.92 -20.02 -0.87
CA GLU A 161 -20.57 -19.87 0.45
C GLU A 161 -20.66 -18.40 0.87
N ALA A 162 -19.60 -17.61 0.65
CA ALA A 162 -19.55 -16.20 1.07
C ALA A 162 -20.43 -15.24 0.25
N LYS A 163 -20.96 -15.68 -0.91
CA LYS A 163 -21.82 -14.83 -1.76
C LYS A 163 -23.26 -14.76 -1.27
N THR A 164 -23.66 -15.73 -0.47
CA THR A 164 -24.83 -15.69 0.41
C THR A 164 -24.34 -15.21 1.76
N GLY A 165 -24.40 -13.90 2.02
CA GLY A 165 -24.13 -13.30 3.33
C GLY A 165 -25.20 -13.64 4.37
N ALA A 166 -25.57 -14.91 4.46
CA ALA A 166 -26.61 -15.42 5.34
C ALA A 166 -26.00 -16.48 6.25
N ASP A 167 -26.14 -16.27 7.56
CA ASP A 167 -25.78 -17.25 8.57
C ASP A 167 -26.64 -18.49 8.38
N THR A 168 -25.99 -19.64 8.16
CA THR A 168 -26.67 -20.94 7.95
C THR A 168 -27.41 -21.44 9.19
N THR A 169 -27.29 -20.73 10.32
CA THR A 169 -27.89 -21.07 11.61
C THR A 169 -29.33 -20.55 11.78
N ALA A 170 -29.81 -19.64 10.93
CA ALA A 170 -31.16 -19.07 11.08
C ALA A 170 -32.22 -19.88 10.31
N ALA A 171 -32.96 -20.74 11.01
CA ALA A 171 -34.13 -21.43 10.46
C ALA A 171 -35.37 -20.50 10.47
N GLY A 172 -35.64 -19.81 9.37
CA GLY A 172 -36.87 -19.03 9.16
C GLY A 172 -36.88 -18.22 7.86
N PRO A 173 -38.05 -17.78 7.34
CA PRO A 173 -38.12 -16.86 6.21
C PRO A 173 -37.51 -15.52 6.64
N LEU A 174 -36.24 -15.35 6.33
CA LEU A 174 -35.46 -14.20 6.69
C LEU A 174 -35.84 -13.06 5.73
N PHE A 175 -36.67 -12.13 6.20
CA PHE A 175 -36.97 -10.87 5.50
C PHE A 175 -35.71 -9.98 5.50
N GLN A 176 -34.66 -10.44 4.82
CA GLN A 176 -33.49 -9.64 4.51
C GLN A 176 -33.87 -8.67 3.40
N GLN A 177 -33.67 -7.39 3.69
CA GLN A 177 -33.76 -6.31 2.70
C GLN A 177 -32.82 -6.65 1.54
N ARG A 178 -33.39 -7.18 0.45
CA ARG A 178 -32.64 -7.52 -0.74
C ARG A 178 -32.00 -6.23 -1.27
N PRO A 179 -30.70 -6.23 -1.61
CA PRO A 179 -30.08 -5.09 -2.26
C PRO A 179 -30.87 -4.71 -3.51
N TYR A 180 -31.11 -3.41 -3.71
CA TYR A 180 -31.76 -2.93 -4.92
C TYR A 180 -30.99 -3.42 -6.16
N PRO A 181 -31.69 -3.74 -7.27
CA PRO A 181 -31.03 -4.13 -8.51
C PRO A 181 -30.05 -3.03 -8.94
N SER A 182 -28.90 -3.43 -9.49
CA SER A 182 -27.91 -2.47 -9.96
C SER A 182 -28.50 -1.60 -11.09
N PRO A 183 -28.03 -0.36 -11.27
CA PRO A 183 -28.58 0.55 -12.30
C PRO A 183 -28.64 -0.09 -13.71
N GLY A 184 -27.63 -0.88 -14.09
CA GLY A 184 -27.63 -1.60 -15.38
C GLY A 184 -28.63 -2.76 -15.47
N ALA A 185 -29.01 -3.39 -14.34
CA ALA A 185 -30.08 -4.38 -14.32
C ALA A 185 -31.45 -3.73 -14.49
N VAL A 186 -31.68 -2.56 -13.85
CA VAL A 186 -32.90 -1.76 -14.02
C VAL A 186 -33.07 -1.30 -15.47
N LEU A 187 -31.99 -0.79 -16.08
CA LEU A 187 -32.02 -0.37 -17.49
C LEU A 187 -32.36 -1.52 -18.45
N ARG A 188 -31.81 -2.72 -18.22
CA ARG A 188 -32.17 -3.92 -19.02
C ARG A 188 -33.63 -4.32 -18.83
N ALA A 189 -34.11 -4.37 -17.59
CA ALA A 189 -35.51 -4.71 -17.31
C ALA A 189 -36.48 -3.71 -17.98
N ASN A 190 -36.16 -2.41 -17.97
CA ASN A 190 -36.97 -1.39 -18.64
C ASN A 190 -36.92 -1.52 -20.17
N ALA A 191 -35.76 -1.88 -20.73
CA ALA A 191 -35.61 -2.12 -22.16
C ALA A 191 -36.35 -3.39 -22.63
N GLU A 192 -36.38 -4.43 -21.80
CA GLU A 192 -37.15 -5.65 -22.05
C GLU A 192 -38.66 -5.39 -21.95
N ALA A 193 -39.10 -4.65 -20.92
CA ALA A 193 -40.50 -4.25 -20.76
C ALA A 193 -41.00 -3.37 -21.93
N SER A 194 -40.16 -2.48 -22.45
CA SER A 194 -40.52 -1.66 -23.62
C SER A 194 -40.57 -2.49 -24.91
N ARG A 195 -39.71 -3.50 -25.07
CA ARG A 195 -39.75 -4.45 -26.19
C ARG A 195 -40.98 -5.36 -26.14
N ALA A 196 -41.33 -5.88 -24.96
CA ALA A 196 -42.52 -6.71 -24.77
C ALA A 196 -43.80 -5.93 -25.13
N LYS A 197 -43.86 -4.64 -24.76
CA LYS A 197 -44.98 -3.76 -25.09
C LYS A 197 -45.10 -3.40 -26.58
N GLN A 198 -44.07 -3.67 -27.39
CA GLN A 198 -44.12 -3.50 -28.85
C GLN A 198 -44.53 -4.79 -29.57
N GLN A 199 -44.58 -5.92 -28.86
CA GLN A 199 -44.92 -7.24 -29.41
C GLN A 199 -46.35 -7.67 -29.07
N GLU A 200 -47.09 -6.83 -28.34
CA GLU A 200 -48.52 -6.95 -28.03
C GLU A 200 -49.30 -5.89 -28.83
#